data_AF-A0A800G0R6-F1
#
_entry.id   AF-A0A800G0R6-F1
#
_cell.length_a   1.000
_cell.length_b   1.000
_cell.length_c   1.000
_cell.angle_alpha   90.00
_cell.angle_beta   90.00
_cell.angle_gamma   90.00
#
_symmetry.space_group_name_H-M   'P 1'
#
loop_
_entity.id
_entity.type
_entity.pdbx_description
1 polymer ?
#
loop_
_entity_poly.entity_id
_entity_poly.type
_entity_poly.pdbx_seq_one_letter_code
_entity_poly.pdbx_strand_id
1 'polypeptide(L)'
;MTPKSRRARTLLVLLLGALASCASLSFERTTQTSGTFEATGVAITVLKIDVPKSALQITRENLADANLANMQIEEVEVIPDLGWWNWVLDILSVRRARIAGRWGFDGGDGL
;
A
#
# COMPACT_ATOMS: atom_id res chain seq x y z
N MET A 1 -28.29 0.69 29.27
CA MET A 1 -27.42 0.37 28.12
C MET A 1 -27.69 -1.06 27.66
N THR A 2 -28.33 -1.26 26.50
CA THR A 2 -28.83 -2.58 26.06
C THR A 2 -27.73 -3.45 25.44
N PRO A 3 -27.73 -4.78 25.69
CA PRO A 3 -26.67 -5.71 25.25
C PRO A 3 -26.53 -5.82 23.72
N LYS A 4 -27.58 -5.45 22.98
CA LYS A 4 -27.60 -5.42 21.50
C LYS A 4 -26.59 -4.42 20.92
N SER A 5 -26.34 -3.31 21.62
CA SER A 5 -25.36 -2.29 21.21
C SER A 5 -23.90 -2.74 21.31
N ARG A 6 -23.60 -3.65 22.25
CA ARG A 6 -22.23 -4.16 22.44
C ARG A 6 -21.83 -5.08 21.30
N ARG A 7 -22.71 -5.99 20.87
CA ARG A 7 -22.47 -6.91 19.74
C ARG A 7 -22.32 -6.18 18.42
N ALA A 8 -23.12 -5.12 18.20
CA ALA A 8 -23.01 -4.29 17.01
C ALA A 8 -21.66 -3.56 16.93
N ARG A 9 -21.14 -3.06 18.06
CA ARG A 9 -19.81 -2.43 18.13
C ARG A 9 -18.68 -3.42 17.88
N THR A 10 -18.74 -4.63 18.46
CA THR A 10 -17.71 -5.64 18.19
C THR A 10 -17.69 -6.08 16.73
N LEU A 11 -18.86 -6.21 16.09
CA LEU A 11 -18.95 -6.57 14.68
C LEU A 11 -18.36 -5.49 13.78
N LEU A 12 -18.61 -4.21 14.09
CA LEU A 12 -18.05 -3.06 13.36
C LEU A 12 -16.51 -3.03 13.47
N VAL A 13 -15.96 -3.23 14.67
CA VAL A 13 -14.51 -3.29 14.89
C VAL A 13 -13.89 -4.49 14.17
N LEU A 14 -14.56 -5.64 14.16
CA LEU A 14 -14.11 -6.80 13.40
C LEU A 14 -14.13 -6.56 11.89
N LEU A 15 -15.17 -5.88 11.36
CA LEU A 15 -15.28 -5.54 9.95
C LEU A 15 -14.20 -4.53 9.52
N LEU A 16 -13.93 -3.53 10.36
CA LEU A 16 -12.82 -2.59 10.18
C LEU A 16 -11.45 -3.29 10.23
N GLY A 17 -11.30 -4.30 11.08
CA GLY A 17 -10.09 -5.14 11.13
C GLY A 17 -9.92 -6.06 9.92
N ALA A 18 -11.01 -6.56 9.34
CA ALA A 18 -10.98 -7.42 8.15
C ALA A 18 -10.63 -6.66 6.85
N LEU A 19 -10.83 -5.34 6.82
CA LEU A 19 -10.39 -4.47 5.71
C LEU A 19 -8.86 -4.24 5.71
N ALA A 20 -8.12 -4.80 6.67
CA ALA A 20 -6.65 -4.69 6.79
C ALA A 20 -5.85 -5.43 5.69
N SER A 21 -6.50 -6.03 4.69
CA SER A 21 -5.88 -6.39 3.40
C SER A 21 -5.58 -5.13 2.57
N CYS A 22 -4.92 -4.14 3.19
CA CYS A 22 -4.64 -2.85 2.57
C CYS A 22 -3.43 -2.89 1.63
N ALA A 23 -2.72 -4.02 1.55
CA ALA A 23 -1.58 -4.18 0.67
C ALA A 23 -1.91 -5.16 -0.46
N SER A 24 -1.45 -4.86 -1.67
CA SER A 24 -1.52 -5.74 -2.83
C SER A 24 -0.17 -5.73 -3.53
N LEU A 25 0.19 -6.85 -4.14
CA LEU A 25 1.41 -6.98 -4.90
C LEU A 25 1.13 -7.81 -6.15
N SER A 26 1.50 -7.27 -7.30
CA SER A 26 1.36 -7.92 -8.61
C SER A 26 2.72 -7.99 -9.27
N PHE A 27 2.97 -9.10 -9.95
CA PHE A 27 4.19 -9.31 -10.72
C PHE A 27 3.82 -9.73 -12.13
N GLU A 28 4.46 -9.11 -13.11
CA GLU A 28 4.34 -9.51 -14.49
C GLU A 28 5.71 -9.89 -15.03
N ARG A 29 5.84 -11.15 -15.41
CA ARG A 29 7.10 -11.71 -15.87
C ARG A 29 7.24 -11.45 -17.36
N THR A 30 8.25 -10.68 -17.75
CA THR A 30 8.52 -10.35 -19.16
C THR A 30 9.54 -11.28 -19.79
N THR A 31 10.45 -11.86 -18.99
CA THR A 31 11.46 -12.82 -19.46
C THR A 31 11.60 -14.02 -18.52
N GLN A 32 12.51 -14.95 -18.83
CA GLN A 32 12.79 -16.07 -17.92
C GLN A 32 13.43 -15.63 -16.60
N THR A 33 14.05 -14.45 -16.51
CA THR A 33 14.79 -14.02 -15.32
C THR A 33 14.46 -12.61 -14.85
N SER A 34 13.54 -11.92 -15.52
CA SER A 34 13.14 -10.54 -15.21
C SER A 34 11.66 -10.28 -15.48
N GLY A 35 11.17 -9.20 -14.88
CA GLY A 35 9.79 -8.76 -14.99
C GLY A 35 9.57 -7.36 -14.44
N THR A 36 8.31 -6.96 -14.40
CA THR A 36 7.83 -5.76 -13.71
C THR A 36 7.10 -6.16 -12.44
N PHE A 37 7.02 -5.23 -11.50
CA PHE A 37 6.23 -5.38 -10.30
C PHE A 37 5.40 -4.12 -10.05
N GLU A 38 4.26 -4.31 -9.42
CA GLU A 38 3.44 -3.24 -8.89
C GLU A 38 2.98 -3.59 -7.47
N ALA A 39 3.41 -2.79 -6.52
CA ALA A 39 2.98 -2.87 -5.13
C ALA A 39 2.05 -1.73 -4.80
N THR A 40 0.97 -2.04 -4.09
CA THR A 40 0.03 -1.06 -3.58
C THR A 40 -0.15 -1.24 -2.08
N GLY A 41 -0.31 -0.13 -1.35
CA GLY A 41 -0.60 -0.07 0.08
C GLY A 41 -1.66 0.99 0.34
N VAL A 42 -2.55 0.75 1.30
CA VAL A 42 -3.67 1.64 1.64
C VAL A 42 -3.62 1.95 3.14
N ALA A 43 -3.85 3.21 3.49
CA ALA A 43 -3.94 3.67 4.87
C ALA A 43 -5.15 4.59 5.02
N ILE A 44 -5.71 4.62 6.22
CA ILE A 44 -6.74 5.59 6.58
C ILE A 44 -6.08 6.70 7.38
N THR A 45 -6.18 7.93 6.91
CA THR A 45 -5.68 9.12 7.61
C THR A 45 -6.83 9.73 8.40
N VAL A 46 -6.64 9.96 9.69
CA VAL A 46 -7.58 10.68 10.57
C VAL A 46 -6.79 11.71 11.38
N LEU A 47 -7.09 12.99 11.22
CA LEU A 47 -6.42 14.10 11.92
C LEU A 47 -4.88 14.00 11.86
N LYS A 48 -4.33 13.75 10.66
CA LYS A 48 -2.91 13.54 10.33
C LYS A 48 -2.30 12.24 10.81
N ILE A 49 -3.09 11.35 11.43
CA ILE A 49 -2.62 10.05 11.89
C ILE A 49 -3.03 9.00 10.85
N ASP A 50 -2.03 8.33 10.29
CA ASP A 50 -2.25 7.19 9.39
C ASP A 50 -2.42 5.90 10.19
N VAL A 51 -3.48 5.16 9.94
CA VAL A 51 -3.79 3.87 10.57
C VAL A 51 -3.85 2.78 9.50
N PRO A 52 -3.16 1.64 9.69
CA PRO A 52 -2.28 1.30 10.82
C PRO A 52 -0.88 1.93 10.76
N LYS A 53 -0.42 2.32 9.57
CA LYS A 53 0.83 3.05 9.29
C LYS A 53 0.67 3.75 7.93
N SER A 54 1.63 4.59 7.54
CA SER A 54 1.51 5.33 6.26
C SER A 54 1.40 4.36 5.07
N ALA A 55 0.59 4.74 4.07
CA ALA A 55 0.36 3.90 2.90
C ALA A 55 1.68 3.51 2.21
N LEU A 56 2.62 4.46 2.12
CA LEU A 56 3.95 4.23 1.54
C LEU A 56 4.78 3.22 2.33
N GLN A 57 4.70 3.27 3.66
CA GLN A 57 5.39 2.30 4.51
C GLN A 57 4.81 0.89 4.35
N ILE A 58 3.48 0.76 4.25
CA ILE A 58 2.81 -0.51 3.95
C ILE A 58 3.34 -1.08 2.62
N THR A 59 3.37 -0.25 1.57
CA THR A 59 3.83 -0.69 0.25
C THR A 59 5.29 -1.13 0.26
N ARG A 60 6.17 -0.38 0.96
CA ARG A 60 7.60 -0.70 1.06
C ARG A 60 7.87 -1.98 1.83
N GLU A 61 7.16 -2.22 2.92
CA GLU A 61 7.31 -3.46 3.68
C GLU A 61 6.86 -4.67 2.86
N ASN A 62 5.74 -4.56 2.13
CA ASN A 62 5.29 -5.63 1.21
C ASN A 62 6.33 -5.90 0.10
N LEU A 63 6.93 -4.86 -0.47
CA LEU A 63 8.02 -5.01 -1.44
C LEU A 63 9.28 -5.65 -0.85
N ALA A 64 9.62 -5.31 0.39
CA ALA A 64 10.75 -5.91 1.07
C ALA A 64 10.50 -7.41 1.32
N ASP A 65 9.28 -7.77 1.75
CA ASP A 65 8.87 -9.16 1.97
C ASP A 65 8.88 -9.99 0.67
N ALA A 66 8.67 -9.34 -0.47
CA ALA A 66 8.73 -9.99 -1.78
C ALA A 66 10.15 -10.43 -2.19
N ASN A 67 11.18 -9.81 -1.61
CA ASN A 67 12.60 -10.15 -1.80
C ASN A 67 13.00 -10.37 -3.27
N LEU A 68 12.57 -9.47 -4.16
CA LEU A 68 12.85 -9.56 -5.59
C LEU A 68 14.35 -9.32 -5.88
N ALA A 69 14.93 -10.18 -6.73
CA ALA A 69 16.30 -9.99 -7.18
C ALA A 69 16.44 -8.73 -8.04
N ASN A 70 17.50 -7.95 -7.83
CA ASN A 70 17.83 -6.74 -8.60
C ASN A 70 16.61 -5.80 -8.79
N MET A 71 15.89 -5.50 -7.71
CA MET A 71 14.72 -4.64 -7.75
C MET A 71 15.12 -3.17 -8.01
N GLN A 72 14.55 -2.57 -9.05
CA GLN A 72 14.70 -1.16 -9.39
C GLN A 72 13.34 -0.47 -9.29
N ILE A 73 13.23 0.51 -8.40
CA ILE A 73 12.02 1.32 -8.22
C ILE A 73 12.05 2.45 -9.24
N GLU A 74 11.00 2.54 -10.07
CA GLU A 74 10.90 3.55 -11.13
C GLU A 74 9.84 4.61 -10.82
N GLU A 75 8.73 4.19 -10.23
CA GLU A 75 7.59 5.06 -9.95
C GLU A 75 7.15 4.91 -8.49
N VAL A 76 6.91 6.04 -7.82
CA VAL A 76 6.34 6.11 -6.47
C VAL A 76 5.26 7.17 -6.47
N GLU A 77 4.02 6.74 -6.26
CA GLU A 77 2.85 7.61 -6.27
C GLU A 77 2.02 7.43 -4.99
N VAL A 78 1.47 8.52 -4.45
CA VAL A 78 0.52 8.49 -3.34
C VAL A 78 -0.74 9.26 -3.73
N ILE A 79 -1.88 8.57 -3.76
CA ILE A 79 -3.17 9.07 -4.21
C ILE A 79 -4.17 8.98 -3.04
N PRO A 80 -5.05 9.95 -2.80
CA PRO A 80 -5.19 11.20 -3.53
C PRO A 80 -4.13 12.23 -3.11
N ASP A 81 -3.64 12.99 -4.10
CA ASP A 81 -2.87 14.22 -3.90
C ASP A 81 -3.69 15.39 -4.44
N LEU A 82 -4.21 16.23 -3.55
CA LEU A 82 -4.96 17.44 -3.90
C LEU A 82 -4.05 18.68 -3.96
N GLY A 83 -2.73 18.50 -3.95
CA GLY A 83 -1.74 19.57 -3.96
C GLY A 83 -1.94 20.51 -2.77
N TRP A 84 -2.28 21.77 -3.06
CA TRP A 84 -2.53 22.79 -2.03
C TRP A 84 -3.62 22.37 -1.01
N TRP A 85 -4.60 21.56 -1.40
CA TRP A 85 -5.71 21.15 -0.52
C TRP A 85 -5.42 19.86 0.27
N ASN A 86 -4.17 19.39 0.32
CA ASN A 86 -3.80 18.20 1.08
C ASN A 86 -4.16 18.28 2.57
N TRP A 87 -4.27 19.50 3.12
CA TRP A 87 -4.74 19.71 4.49
C TRP A 87 -6.17 19.18 4.74
N VAL A 88 -7.02 19.06 3.71
CA VAL A 88 -8.36 18.45 3.83
C VAL A 88 -8.23 16.94 3.98
N LEU A 89 -7.33 16.32 3.21
CA LEU A 89 -7.04 14.89 3.28
C LEU A 89 -6.43 14.50 4.62
N ASP A 90 -5.70 15.42 5.24
CA ASP A 90 -5.17 15.26 6.59
C ASP A 90 -6.28 15.15 7.65
N ILE A 91 -7.51 15.62 7.41
CA ILE A 91 -8.61 15.52 8.39
C ILE A 91 -9.19 14.11 8.39
N LEU A 92 -9.59 13.62 7.23
CA LEU A 92 -10.11 12.28 7.05
C LEU A 92 -9.95 11.87 5.58
N SER A 93 -9.14 10.87 5.30
CA SER A 93 -8.99 10.33 3.94
C SER A 93 -8.55 8.88 3.91
N VAL A 94 -8.70 8.24 2.74
CA VAL A 94 -8.09 6.95 2.44
C VAL A 94 -6.95 7.23 1.46
N ARG A 95 -5.71 7.02 1.91
CA ARG A 95 -4.49 7.20 1.10
C ARG A 95 -4.04 5.86 0.55
N ARG A 96 -3.67 5.83 -0.72
CA ARG A 96 -3.14 4.69 -1.45
C ARG A 96 -1.76 5.04 -1.97
N ALA A 97 -0.76 4.25 -1.67
CA ALA A 97 0.57 4.36 -2.25
C ALA A 97 0.79 3.24 -3.27
N ARG A 98 1.27 3.58 -4.45
CA ARG A 98 1.65 2.68 -5.53
C ARG A 98 3.15 2.81 -5.77
N ILE A 99 3.85 1.69 -5.78
CA ILE A 99 5.27 1.62 -6.15
C ILE A 99 5.37 0.61 -7.30
N ALA A 100 5.89 1.06 -8.43
CA ALA A 100 6.10 0.22 -9.60
C ALA A 100 7.55 0.27 -10.05
N GLY A 101 7.99 -0.80 -10.71
CA GLY A 101 9.34 -0.89 -11.23
C GLY A 101 9.64 -2.23 -11.88
N ARG A 102 10.94 -2.50 -12.02
CA ARG A 102 11.47 -3.70 -12.66
C ARG A 102 12.23 -4.56 -11.66
N TRP A 103 12.28 -5.85 -11.92
CA TRP A 103 13.05 -6.81 -11.14
C TRP A 103 13.71 -7.84 -12.04
N GLY A 104 14.78 -8.44 -11.54
CA GLY A 104 15.53 -9.50 -12.18
C GLY A 104 16.69 -9.02 -13.04
N PHE A 105 17.21 -9.94 -13.85
CA PHE A 105 18.37 -9.70 -14.71
C PHE A 105 17.88 -9.67 -16.15
N ASP A 106 17.87 -8.49 -16.78
CA ASP A 106 17.46 -8.31 -18.18
C ASP A 106 18.61 -8.52 -19.18
N GLY A 107 19.77 -8.94 -18.70
CA GLY A 107 20.98 -9.12 -19.51
C GLY A 107 21.60 -7.81 -20.01
N GLY A 108 21.02 -6.65 -19.68
CA GLY A 108 21.56 -5.32 -19.99
C GLY A 108 22.48 -4.78 -18.90
N ASP A 109 22.29 -5.22 -17.66
CA ASP A 109 23.05 -4.75 -16.51
C ASP A 109 24.27 -5.67 -16.22
N GLY A 110 25.25 -5.63 -17.13
CA GLY A 110 26.68 -5.83 -16.81
C GLY A 110 27.28 -7.24 -16.94
N LEU A 111 27.54 -7.67 -18.19
CA LEU A 111 28.85 -8.11 -18.73
C LEU A 111 28.77 -8.23 -20.26
#